data_AF-A0A6L7S0H3-F1
#
_entry.id   AF-A0A6L7S0H3-F1
#
_cell.length_a   1.000
_cell.length_b   1.000
_cell.length_c   1.000
_cell.angle_alpha   90.00
_cell.angle_beta   90.00
_cell.angle_gamma   90.00
#
_symmetry.space_group_name_H-M   'P 1'
#
loop_
_entity.id
_entity.type
_entity.pdbx_description
1 polymer ?
#
loop_
_entity_poly.entity_id
_entity_poly.type
_entity_poly.pdbx_seq_one_letter_code
_entity_poly.pdbx_strand_id
1 'polypeptide(L)'
;MTELRKWTKGVQRLALTGTCLLMMASCAAFQQSEDAESLEDLTAEEIYRRAEFTLDSGDGAEAADLFGEVERLYPYSELARRALVMQAYSYHLDRDYEAARGAAERFLGNYPADEDAPWAQYIVALSYYDQIDDVGRDQGLTFQALQALRTVIETYPDSEHARSASLKFDLAFDHLAAKEMEVGRYYLKRGHYLAAVNRFRVVVEDFQTTSQTPEALHRLVEGYLALGLESEAQTAGAVLGHNFRGTEWYESSYALLNGNGLEPAARGDSWLRRVLRQTLRGEWL
;
A
#
# COMPACT_ATOMS: atom_id res chain seq x y z
N MET A 1 -49.11 -64.45 -21.66
CA MET A 1 -48.60 -63.54 -20.60
C MET A 1 -47.34 -62.75 -21.00
N THR A 2 -46.82 -62.88 -22.23
CA THR A 2 -45.57 -62.24 -22.67
C THR A 2 -45.73 -60.87 -23.34
N GLU A 3 -46.90 -60.56 -23.88
CA GLU A 3 -47.15 -59.29 -24.59
C GLU A 3 -47.55 -58.11 -23.67
N LEU A 4 -48.25 -58.37 -22.57
CA LEU A 4 -48.63 -57.35 -21.57
C LEU A 4 -47.42 -56.73 -20.84
N ARG A 5 -46.29 -57.43 -20.78
CA ARG A 5 -45.07 -57.00 -20.06
C ARG A 5 -44.14 -56.13 -20.91
N LYS A 6 -44.31 -56.10 -22.23
CA LYS A 6 -43.59 -55.20 -23.14
C LYS A 6 -44.19 -53.79 -23.13
N TRP A 7 -45.52 -53.71 -22.99
CA TRP A 7 -46.25 -52.44 -22.95
C TRP A 7 -45.94 -51.63 -21.68
N THR A 8 -45.88 -52.28 -20.52
CA THR A 8 -45.58 -51.61 -19.25
C THR A 8 -44.15 -51.05 -19.18
N LYS A 9 -43.17 -51.74 -19.79
CA LYS A 9 -41.78 -51.27 -19.86
C LYS A 9 -41.59 -50.12 -20.85
N GLY A 10 -42.39 -50.05 -21.91
CA GLY A 10 -42.39 -48.93 -22.87
C GLY A 10 -42.94 -47.65 -22.25
N VAL A 11 -44.05 -47.75 -21.53
CA VAL A 11 -44.69 -46.61 -20.82
C VAL A 11 -43.81 -46.09 -19.68
N GLN A 12 -43.12 -46.97 -18.93
CA GLN A 12 -42.18 -46.55 -17.88
C GLN A 12 -40.94 -45.82 -18.43
N ARG A 13 -40.45 -46.19 -19.62
CA ARG A 13 -39.29 -45.50 -20.24
C ARG A 13 -39.67 -44.14 -20.81
N LEU A 14 -40.86 -44.01 -21.40
CA LEU A 14 -41.40 -42.72 -21.87
C LEU A 14 -41.72 -41.75 -20.73
N ALA A 15 -42.21 -42.27 -19.60
CA ALA A 15 -42.45 -41.46 -18.39
C ALA A 15 -41.14 -40.93 -17.79
N LEU A 16 -40.08 -41.74 -17.70
CA LEU A 16 -38.78 -41.31 -17.15
C LEU A 16 -38.08 -40.25 -18.01
N THR A 17 -38.17 -40.34 -19.35
CA THR A 17 -37.58 -39.34 -20.25
C THR A 17 -38.35 -38.02 -20.25
N GLY A 18 -39.67 -38.06 -20.04
CA GLY A 18 -40.50 -36.84 -19.94
C GLY A 18 -40.20 -36.02 -18.68
N THR A 19 -39.93 -36.67 -17.56
CA THR A 19 -39.65 -35.98 -16.27
C THR A 19 -38.28 -35.29 -16.27
N CYS A 20 -37.26 -35.84 -16.93
CA CYS A 20 -35.95 -35.17 -17.05
C CYS A 20 -35.98 -33.91 -17.94
N LEU A 21 -36.80 -33.88 -19.00
CA LEU A 21 -36.95 -32.68 -19.84
C LEU A 21 -37.69 -31.54 -19.13
N LEU A 22 -38.63 -31.86 -18.23
CA LEU A 22 -39.32 -30.85 -17.43
C LEU A 22 -38.44 -30.25 -16.32
N MET A 23 -37.48 -31.02 -15.77
CA MET A 23 -36.54 -30.48 -14.79
C MET A 23 -35.47 -29.57 -15.41
N MET A 24 -35.04 -29.81 -16.65
CA MET A 24 -34.11 -28.89 -17.34
C MET A 24 -34.79 -27.61 -17.82
N ALA A 25 -36.09 -27.64 -18.14
CA ALA A 25 -36.86 -26.43 -18.43
C ALA A 25 -37.06 -25.56 -17.18
N SER A 26 -37.09 -26.15 -15.98
CA SER A 26 -37.21 -25.41 -14.72
C SER A 26 -35.95 -24.65 -14.32
N CYS A 27 -34.76 -25.07 -14.79
CA CYS A 27 -33.53 -24.28 -14.62
C CYS A 27 -33.43 -23.13 -15.64
N ALA A 28 -34.04 -23.25 -16.82
CA ALA A 28 -34.08 -22.17 -17.80
C ALA A 28 -35.17 -21.11 -17.47
N ALA A 29 -36.23 -21.50 -16.77
CA ALA A 29 -37.33 -20.60 -16.39
C ALA A 29 -37.06 -19.77 -15.10
N PHE A 30 -36.03 -20.12 -14.32
CA PHE A 30 -35.63 -19.32 -13.15
C PHE A 30 -34.70 -18.16 -13.50
N GLN A 31 -34.25 -18.08 -14.76
CA GLN A 31 -33.62 -16.88 -15.31
C GLN A 31 -34.72 -15.96 -15.88
N GLN A 32 -35.74 -15.75 -15.06
CA GLN A 32 -36.76 -14.73 -15.30
C GLN A 32 -36.04 -13.40 -15.13
N SER A 33 -35.90 -12.69 -16.24
CA SER A 33 -35.52 -11.29 -16.31
C SER A 33 -36.27 -10.53 -15.22
N GLU A 34 -35.56 -10.10 -14.20
CA GLU A 34 -35.99 -8.93 -13.45
C GLU A 34 -36.13 -7.83 -14.49
N ASP A 35 -37.34 -7.28 -14.61
CA ASP A 35 -37.54 -5.99 -15.25
C ASP A 35 -36.76 -4.98 -14.40
N ALA A 36 -35.45 -4.95 -14.57
CA ALA A 36 -34.58 -3.98 -13.93
C ALA A 36 -35.03 -2.63 -14.48
N GLU A 37 -35.67 -1.83 -13.62
CA GLU A 37 -36.02 -0.46 -13.89
C GLU A 37 -34.82 0.23 -14.55
N SER A 38 -35.05 0.82 -15.73
CA SER A 38 -33.98 1.48 -16.48
C SER A 38 -33.42 2.60 -15.61
N LEU A 39 -32.10 2.65 -15.45
CA LEU A 39 -31.46 3.74 -14.72
C LEU A 39 -31.77 5.11 -15.35
N GLU A 40 -32.11 5.16 -16.64
CA GLU A 40 -32.49 6.39 -17.34
C GLU A 40 -33.83 6.97 -16.86
N ASP A 41 -34.69 6.15 -16.25
CA ASP A 41 -35.99 6.57 -15.70
C ASP A 41 -35.88 7.07 -14.25
N LEU A 42 -34.73 6.84 -13.59
CA LEU A 42 -34.47 7.22 -12.19
C LEU A 42 -33.82 8.59 -12.09
N THR A 43 -34.12 9.32 -11.03
CA THR A 43 -33.42 10.58 -10.73
C THR A 43 -31.97 10.33 -10.27
N ALA A 44 -31.12 11.36 -10.40
CA ALA A 44 -29.73 11.30 -9.91
C ALA A 44 -29.63 10.88 -8.43
N GLU A 45 -30.55 11.35 -7.58
CA GLU A 45 -30.62 11.02 -6.15
C GLU A 45 -30.97 9.53 -5.93
N GLU A 46 -31.88 8.97 -6.73
CA GLU A 46 -32.27 7.57 -6.61
C GLU A 46 -31.13 6.64 -7.02
N ILE A 47 -30.44 6.93 -8.11
CA ILE A 47 -29.26 6.17 -8.54
C ILE A 47 -28.14 6.30 -7.49
N TYR A 48 -27.87 7.50 -7.00
CA TYR A 48 -26.83 7.75 -6.00
C TYR A 48 -27.10 6.99 -4.69
N ARG A 49 -28.34 7.05 -4.17
CA ARG A 49 -28.72 6.28 -2.97
C ARG A 49 -28.64 4.78 -3.18
N ARG A 50 -29.00 4.31 -4.37
CA ARG A 50 -28.84 2.89 -4.72
C ARG A 50 -27.37 2.49 -4.73
N ALA A 51 -26.49 3.34 -5.27
CA ALA A 51 -25.04 3.12 -5.24
C ALA A 51 -24.51 3.07 -3.80
N GLU A 52 -24.92 4.00 -2.93
CA GLU A 52 -24.55 3.99 -1.50
C GLU A 52 -25.01 2.71 -0.80
N PHE A 53 -26.27 2.30 -0.99
CA PHE A 53 -26.78 1.06 -0.41
C PHE A 53 -26.02 -0.19 -0.91
N THR A 54 -25.64 -0.19 -2.19
CA THR A 54 -24.88 -1.27 -2.81
C THR A 54 -23.46 -1.34 -2.24
N LEU A 55 -22.82 -0.18 -2.06
CA LEU A 55 -21.52 -0.06 -1.42
C LEU A 55 -21.55 -0.55 0.03
N ASP A 56 -22.55 -0.12 0.79
CA ASP A 56 -22.77 -0.55 2.19
C ASP A 56 -23.04 -2.05 2.31
N SER A 57 -23.61 -2.66 1.27
CA SER A 57 -23.83 -4.10 1.17
C SER A 57 -22.54 -4.88 0.83
N GLY A 58 -21.46 -4.18 0.50
CA GLY A 58 -20.14 -4.74 0.20
C GLY A 58 -19.88 -5.02 -1.28
N ASP A 59 -20.80 -4.66 -2.18
CA ASP A 59 -20.58 -4.79 -3.63
C ASP A 59 -19.98 -3.49 -4.19
N GLY A 60 -18.67 -3.34 -4.01
CA GLY A 60 -17.94 -2.15 -4.44
C GLY A 60 -17.89 -1.99 -5.96
N ALA A 61 -17.88 -3.09 -6.70
CA ALA A 61 -17.88 -3.07 -8.17
C ALA A 61 -19.21 -2.52 -8.72
N GLU A 62 -20.35 -3.08 -8.31
CA GLU A 62 -21.66 -2.58 -8.76
C GLU A 62 -21.91 -1.14 -8.27
N ALA A 63 -21.48 -0.80 -7.05
CA ALA A 63 -21.58 0.56 -6.56
C ALA A 63 -20.78 1.55 -7.42
N ALA A 64 -19.56 1.20 -7.83
CA ALA A 64 -18.72 2.04 -8.69
C ALA A 64 -19.37 2.28 -10.06
N ASP A 65 -20.02 1.26 -10.63
CA ASP A 65 -20.78 1.39 -11.87
C ASP A 65 -21.96 2.34 -11.69
N LEU A 66 -22.77 2.16 -10.64
CA LEU A 66 -23.92 3.03 -10.35
C LEU A 66 -23.51 4.49 -10.10
N PHE A 67 -22.42 4.74 -9.37
CA PHE A 67 -21.88 6.09 -9.21
C PHE A 67 -21.42 6.70 -10.54
N GLY A 68 -20.82 5.89 -11.43
CA GLY A 68 -20.47 6.31 -12.78
C GLY A 68 -21.68 6.68 -13.63
N GLU A 69 -22.79 5.96 -13.46
CA GLU A 69 -24.05 6.24 -14.16
C GLU A 69 -24.66 7.59 -13.74
N VAL A 70 -24.49 8.01 -12.48
CA VAL A 70 -24.89 9.37 -12.04
C VAL A 70 -24.14 10.44 -12.84
N GLU A 71 -22.82 10.30 -13.00
CA GLU A 71 -22.01 11.23 -13.80
C GLU A 71 -22.41 11.19 -15.28
N ARG A 72 -22.65 10.00 -15.84
CA ARG A 72 -23.00 9.81 -17.26
C ARG A 72 -24.36 10.40 -17.61
N LEU A 73 -25.38 10.14 -16.79
CA LEU A 73 -26.76 10.57 -17.04
C LEU A 73 -27.02 12.01 -16.59
N TYR A 74 -26.38 12.44 -15.50
CA TYR A 74 -26.62 13.74 -14.86
C TYR A 74 -25.34 14.54 -14.63
N PRO A 75 -24.51 14.81 -15.66
CA PRO A 75 -23.15 15.38 -15.51
C PRO A 75 -23.08 16.78 -14.88
N TYR A 76 -24.19 17.52 -14.89
CA TYR A 76 -24.28 18.87 -14.31
C TYR A 76 -24.98 18.89 -12.94
N SER A 77 -25.39 17.73 -12.43
CA SER A 77 -25.98 17.65 -11.09
C SER A 77 -24.93 17.91 -10.02
N GLU A 78 -25.35 18.44 -8.87
CA GLU A 78 -24.47 18.58 -7.71
C GLU A 78 -23.93 17.21 -7.24
N LEU A 79 -24.71 16.14 -7.44
CA LEU A 79 -24.34 14.77 -7.11
C LEU A 79 -23.27 14.19 -8.04
N ALA A 80 -23.14 14.65 -9.29
CA ALA A 80 -22.17 14.08 -10.22
C ALA A 80 -20.72 14.20 -9.72
N ARG A 81 -20.37 15.33 -9.09
CA ARG A 81 -19.04 15.52 -8.49
C ARG A 81 -18.81 14.51 -7.37
N ARG A 82 -19.74 14.46 -6.42
CA ARG A 82 -19.68 13.53 -5.29
C ARG A 82 -19.67 12.06 -5.75
N ALA A 83 -20.49 11.71 -6.73
CA ALA A 83 -20.55 10.38 -7.30
C ALA A 83 -19.21 9.96 -7.92
N LEU A 84 -18.50 10.86 -8.60
CA LEU A 84 -17.21 10.54 -9.20
C LEU A 84 -16.14 10.20 -8.16
N VAL A 85 -16.06 10.91 -7.03
CA VAL A 85 -15.11 10.55 -5.96
C VAL A 85 -15.56 9.28 -5.23
N MET A 86 -16.87 9.07 -5.04
CA MET A 86 -17.43 7.83 -4.50
C MET A 86 -17.18 6.62 -5.41
N GLN A 87 -17.20 6.80 -6.73
CA GLN A 87 -16.81 5.78 -7.70
C GLN A 87 -15.36 5.33 -7.47
N ALA A 88 -14.44 6.29 -7.34
CA ALA A 88 -13.03 5.99 -7.06
C ALA A 88 -12.86 5.25 -5.73
N TYR A 89 -13.59 5.67 -4.69
CA TYR A 89 -13.58 5.01 -3.39
C TYR A 89 -14.14 3.57 -3.45
N SER A 90 -15.22 3.37 -4.21
CA SER A 90 -15.85 2.05 -4.38
C SER A 90 -14.92 1.07 -5.08
N TYR A 91 -14.24 1.50 -6.16
CA TYR A 91 -13.20 0.70 -6.81
C TYR A 91 -12.05 0.36 -5.85
N HIS A 92 -11.62 1.31 -5.02
CA HIS A 92 -10.56 1.06 -4.05
C HIS A 92 -10.97 0.01 -3.01
N LEU A 93 -12.21 0.08 -2.49
CA LEU A 93 -12.75 -0.92 -1.56
C LEU A 93 -12.86 -2.31 -2.20
N ASP A 94 -13.21 -2.38 -3.48
CA ASP A 94 -13.24 -3.63 -4.25
C ASP A 94 -11.84 -4.12 -4.67
N ARG A 95 -10.79 -3.34 -4.37
CA ARG A 95 -9.38 -3.60 -4.72
C ARG A 95 -9.09 -3.54 -6.22
N ASP A 96 -9.96 -2.91 -7.01
CA ASP A 96 -9.62 -2.46 -8.36
C ASP A 96 -8.86 -1.13 -8.26
N TYR A 97 -7.59 -1.24 -7.87
CA TYR A 97 -6.74 -0.08 -7.62
C TYR A 97 -6.42 0.72 -8.88
N GLU A 98 -6.45 0.11 -10.07
CA GLU A 98 -6.24 0.83 -11.33
C GLU A 98 -7.45 1.68 -11.69
N ALA A 99 -8.65 1.11 -11.62
CA ALA A 99 -9.89 1.87 -11.84
C ALA A 99 -10.06 2.97 -10.78
N ALA A 100 -9.72 2.69 -9.52
CA ALA A 100 -9.73 3.69 -8.44
C ALA A 100 -8.86 4.91 -8.76
N ARG A 101 -7.62 4.67 -9.22
CA ARG A 101 -6.71 5.76 -9.64
C ARG A 101 -7.28 6.55 -10.80
N GLY A 102 -7.75 5.85 -11.84
CA GLY A 102 -8.31 6.52 -13.02
C GLY A 102 -9.51 7.40 -12.68
N ALA A 103 -10.41 6.95 -11.81
CA ALA A 103 -11.55 7.74 -11.36
C ALA A 103 -11.13 8.92 -10.47
N ALA A 104 -10.22 8.71 -9.52
CA ALA A 104 -9.73 9.79 -8.64
C ALA A 104 -8.93 10.86 -9.40
N GLU A 105 -8.05 10.46 -10.32
CA GLU A 105 -7.28 11.39 -11.18
C GLU A 105 -8.20 12.20 -12.10
N ARG A 106 -9.28 11.58 -12.61
CA ARG A 106 -10.32 12.29 -13.36
C ARG A 106 -11.07 13.30 -12.50
N PHE A 107 -11.41 12.95 -11.25
CA PHE A 107 -11.98 13.91 -10.30
C PHE A 107 -11.05 15.11 -10.10
N LEU A 108 -9.77 14.86 -9.82
CA LEU A 108 -8.77 15.91 -9.61
C LEU A 108 -8.59 16.80 -10.85
N GLY A 109 -8.66 16.23 -12.06
CA GLY A 109 -8.57 16.97 -13.31
C GLY A 109 -9.80 17.85 -13.58
N ASN A 110 -11.00 17.34 -13.28
CA ASN A 110 -12.26 18.04 -13.54
C ASN A 110 -12.59 19.07 -12.45
N TYR A 111 -12.28 18.76 -11.19
CA TYR A 111 -12.71 19.50 -10.00
C TYR A 111 -11.56 19.76 -9.00
N PRO A 112 -10.44 20.39 -9.43
CA PRO A 112 -9.24 20.54 -8.58
C PRO A 112 -9.42 21.42 -7.34
N ALA A 113 -10.45 22.27 -7.31
CA ALA A 113 -10.75 23.19 -6.22
C ALA A 113 -11.95 22.75 -5.35
N ASP A 114 -12.46 21.54 -5.58
CA ASP A 114 -13.57 20.98 -4.82
C ASP A 114 -13.10 20.53 -3.41
N GLU A 115 -14.02 20.49 -2.46
CA GLU A 115 -13.73 20.12 -1.07
C GLU A 115 -13.26 18.66 -0.94
N ASP A 116 -13.68 17.80 -1.87
CA ASP A 116 -13.29 16.39 -1.93
C ASP A 116 -11.97 16.16 -2.70
N ALA A 117 -11.32 17.20 -3.25
CA ALA A 117 -10.05 17.04 -3.96
C ALA A 117 -8.92 16.44 -3.08
N PRO A 118 -8.74 16.83 -1.80
CA PRO A 118 -7.81 16.16 -0.90
C PRO A 118 -8.13 14.67 -0.72
N TRP A 119 -9.42 14.30 -0.70
CA TRP A 119 -9.85 12.92 -0.55
C TRP A 119 -9.55 12.10 -1.79
N ALA A 120 -9.86 12.62 -2.98
CA ALA A 120 -9.50 11.99 -4.25
C ALA A 120 -7.99 11.75 -4.37
N GLN A 121 -7.15 12.75 -4.04
CA GLN A 121 -5.69 12.59 -4.02
C GLN A 121 -5.23 11.54 -3.00
N TYR A 122 -5.92 11.44 -1.86
CA TYR A 122 -5.65 10.40 -0.88
C TYR A 122 -6.06 9.00 -1.37
N ILE A 123 -7.16 8.85 -2.13
CA ILE A 123 -7.52 7.58 -2.78
C ILE A 123 -6.45 7.14 -3.78
N VAL A 124 -5.90 8.06 -4.58
CA VAL A 124 -4.73 7.76 -5.44
C VAL A 124 -3.58 7.23 -4.59
N ALA A 125 -3.25 7.87 -3.48
CA ALA A 125 -2.18 7.42 -2.60
C ALA A 125 -2.44 6.04 -1.98
N LEU A 126 -3.66 5.80 -1.49
CA LEU A 126 -4.08 4.53 -0.89
C LEU A 126 -4.05 3.39 -1.91
N SER A 127 -4.46 3.64 -3.15
CA SER A 127 -4.47 2.62 -4.19
C SER A 127 -3.08 2.05 -4.49
N TYR A 128 -2.01 2.85 -4.35
CA TYR A 128 -0.63 2.36 -4.41
C TYR A 128 -0.18 1.74 -3.09
N TYR A 129 -0.50 2.40 -1.97
CA TYR A 129 -0.05 2.00 -0.64
C TYR A 129 -0.56 0.60 -0.24
N ASP A 130 -1.82 0.31 -0.51
CA ASP A 130 -2.43 -0.98 -0.15
C ASP A 130 -1.97 -2.14 -1.06
N GLN A 131 -1.22 -1.83 -2.12
CA GLN A 131 -0.53 -2.81 -2.96
C GLN A 131 0.94 -3.00 -2.60
N ILE A 132 1.44 -2.34 -1.55
CA ILE A 132 2.81 -2.57 -1.06
C ILE A 132 2.91 -4.03 -0.59
N ASP A 133 3.81 -4.76 -1.24
CA ASP A 133 4.08 -6.16 -0.97
C ASP A 133 5.24 -6.31 0.05
N ASP A 134 5.57 -7.55 0.41
CA ASP A 134 6.64 -7.86 1.34
C ASP A 134 7.97 -7.15 0.99
N VAL A 135 8.72 -6.73 2.00
CA VAL A 135 10.06 -6.10 1.89
C VAL A 135 10.97 -6.80 0.86
N GLY A 136 10.91 -8.14 0.80
CA GLY A 136 11.71 -8.96 -0.11
C GLY A 136 11.39 -8.80 -1.61
N ARG A 137 10.26 -8.20 -1.99
CA ARG A 137 9.78 -8.10 -3.38
C ARG A 137 10.12 -6.76 -4.03
N ASP A 138 9.62 -6.54 -5.25
CA ASP A 138 9.78 -5.28 -5.99
C ASP A 138 9.15 -4.11 -5.23
N GLN A 139 9.80 -2.96 -5.26
CA GLN A 139 9.41 -1.78 -4.48
C GLN A 139 8.86 -0.64 -5.36
N GLY A 140 8.57 -0.90 -6.64
CA GLY A 140 8.04 0.11 -7.57
C GLY A 140 6.76 0.78 -7.05
N LEU A 141 5.81 -0.02 -6.57
CA LEU A 141 4.56 0.47 -5.97
C LEU A 141 4.81 1.28 -4.69
N THR A 142 5.79 0.90 -3.87
CA THR A 142 6.18 1.64 -2.67
C THR A 142 6.67 3.04 -3.00
N PHE A 143 7.49 3.19 -4.06
CA PHE A 143 7.91 4.51 -4.52
C PHE A 143 6.74 5.36 -5.03
N GLN A 144 5.81 4.76 -5.78
CA GLN A 144 4.61 5.46 -6.26
C GLN A 144 3.70 5.89 -5.10
N ALA A 145 3.53 5.03 -4.09
CA ALA A 145 2.79 5.34 -2.88
C ALA A 145 3.42 6.53 -2.15
N LEU A 146 4.74 6.54 -1.94
CA LEU A 146 5.44 7.66 -1.29
C LEU A 146 5.28 8.97 -2.05
N GLN A 147 5.34 8.94 -3.38
CA GLN A 147 5.11 10.14 -4.21
C GLN A 147 3.68 10.66 -4.05
N ALA A 148 2.67 9.79 -4.17
CA ALA A 148 1.28 10.18 -4.04
C ALA A 148 0.91 10.65 -2.62
N LEU A 149 1.44 10.00 -1.57
CA LEU A 149 1.27 10.42 -0.17
C LEU A 149 1.91 11.78 0.07
N ARG A 150 3.12 12.01 -0.47
CA ARG A 150 3.78 13.32 -0.42
C ARG A 150 2.92 14.40 -1.07
N THR A 151 2.30 14.12 -2.22
CA THR A 151 1.38 15.06 -2.87
C THR A 151 0.23 15.46 -1.94
N VAL A 152 -0.37 14.51 -1.21
CA VAL A 152 -1.42 14.83 -0.21
C VAL A 152 -0.88 15.78 0.86
N ILE A 153 0.29 15.47 1.43
CA ILE A 153 0.90 16.22 2.54
C ILE A 153 1.30 17.63 2.12
N GLU A 154 1.91 17.78 0.95
CA GLU A 154 2.45 19.06 0.47
C GLU A 154 1.36 19.94 -0.16
N THR A 155 0.38 19.35 -0.85
CA THR A 155 -0.67 20.10 -1.55
C THR A 155 -1.87 20.40 -0.66
N TYR A 156 -2.22 19.49 0.25
CA TYR A 156 -3.39 19.59 1.12
C TYR A 156 -3.03 19.43 2.61
N PRO A 157 -2.09 20.24 3.14
CA PRO A 157 -1.55 20.06 4.49
C PRO A 157 -2.59 20.20 5.62
N ASP A 158 -3.64 20.99 5.40
CA ASP A 158 -4.70 21.24 6.38
C ASP A 158 -5.90 20.29 6.24
N SER A 159 -5.86 19.34 5.29
CA SER A 159 -6.93 18.36 5.11
C SER A 159 -6.94 17.32 6.22
N GLU A 160 -8.11 16.71 6.47
CA GLU A 160 -8.22 15.61 7.43
C GLU A 160 -7.37 14.39 7.06
N HIS A 161 -7.03 14.24 5.77
CA HIS A 161 -6.22 13.15 5.25
C HIS A 161 -4.71 13.37 5.41
N ALA A 162 -4.25 14.60 5.61
CA ALA A 162 -2.83 14.93 5.68
C ALA A 162 -2.10 14.11 6.77
N ARG A 163 -2.69 14.03 7.97
CA ARG A 163 -2.10 13.26 9.08
C ARG A 163 -2.01 11.77 8.76
N SER A 164 -3.08 11.20 8.21
CA SER A 164 -3.12 9.78 7.83
C SER A 164 -2.13 9.48 6.71
N ALA A 165 -1.98 10.40 5.75
CA ALA A 165 -0.99 10.32 4.69
C ALA A 165 0.45 10.38 5.24
N SER A 166 0.74 11.27 6.20
CA SER A 166 2.06 11.34 6.85
C SER A 166 2.41 10.03 7.56
N LEU A 167 1.49 9.45 8.34
CA LEU A 167 1.75 8.17 9.01
C LEU A 167 2.01 7.03 8.02
N LYS A 168 1.24 6.96 6.93
CA LYS A 168 1.47 5.98 5.86
C LYS A 168 2.77 6.24 5.11
N PHE A 169 3.14 7.50 4.92
CA PHE A 169 4.41 7.88 4.31
C PHE A 169 5.57 7.36 5.16
N ASP A 170 5.54 7.61 6.47
CA ASP A 170 6.58 7.14 7.39
C ASP A 170 6.71 5.61 7.38
N LEU A 171 5.58 4.89 7.37
CA LEU A 171 5.57 3.42 7.28
C LEU A 171 6.14 2.91 5.95
N ALA A 172 5.73 3.47 4.81
CA ALA A 172 6.26 3.09 3.50
C ALA A 172 7.75 3.47 3.35
N PHE A 173 8.17 4.56 3.98
CA PHE A 173 9.56 5.01 3.98
C PHE A 173 10.45 4.09 4.84
N ASP A 174 9.96 3.67 6.01
CA ASP A 174 10.61 2.64 6.83
C ASP A 174 10.70 1.30 6.08
N HIS A 175 9.68 0.95 5.30
CA HIS A 175 9.68 -0.27 4.48
C HIS A 175 10.82 -0.30 3.46
N LEU A 176 11.10 0.82 2.78
CA LEU A 176 12.25 0.94 1.88
C LEU A 176 13.59 0.80 2.62
N ALA A 177 13.71 1.40 3.80
CA ALA A 177 14.90 1.23 4.62
C ALA A 177 15.08 -0.23 5.08
N ALA A 178 13.98 -0.91 5.42
CA ALA A 178 13.99 -2.31 5.82
C ALA A 178 14.50 -3.24 4.71
N LYS A 179 14.23 -2.91 3.44
CA LYS A 179 14.78 -3.62 2.28
C LYS A 179 16.30 -3.55 2.22
N GLU A 180 16.87 -2.35 2.38
CA GLU A 180 18.31 -2.18 2.42
C GLU A 180 18.93 -2.93 3.62
N MET A 181 18.26 -2.91 4.77
CA MET A 181 18.66 -3.69 5.94
C MET A 181 18.65 -5.19 5.69
N GLU A 182 17.62 -5.75 5.04
CA GLU A 182 17.53 -7.17 4.74
C GLU A 182 18.69 -7.63 3.84
N VAL A 183 18.98 -6.85 2.78
CA VAL A 183 20.10 -7.13 1.87
C VAL A 183 21.44 -6.97 2.59
N GLY A 184 21.58 -5.94 3.43
CA GLY A 184 22.77 -5.73 4.25
C GLY A 184 23.04 -6.89 5.22
N ARG A 185 22.01 -7.33 5.96
CA ARG A 185 22.09 -8.48 6.88
C ARG A 185 22.46 -9.76 6.15
N TYR A 186 21.91 -9.98 4.95
CA TYR A 186 22.27 -11.12 4.11
C TYR A 186 23.76 -11.14 3.76
N TYR A 187 24.33 -10.01 3.32
CA TYR A 187 25.76 -9.91 3.03
C TYR A 187 26.62 -10.05 4.28
N LEU A 188 26.22 -9.42 5.39
CA LEU A 188 26.95 -9.47 6.65
C LEU A 188 27.07 -10.90 7.17
N LYS A 189 25.97 -11.66 7.17
CA LYS A 189 25.94 -13.07 7.60
C LYS A 189 26.89 -13.96 6.79
N ARG A 190 27.22 -13.58 5.56
CA ARG A 190 28.13 -14.32 4.66
C ARG A 190 29.57 -13.80 4.67
N GLY A 191 29.88 -12.82 5.51
CA GLY A 191 31.21 -12.21 5.59
C GLY A 191 31.53 -11.27 4.42
N HIS A 192 30.54 -10.86 3.62
CA HIS A 192 30.72 -9.86 2.56
C HIS A 192 30.62 -8.45 3.13
N TYR A 193 31.57 -8.10 4.01
CA TYR A 193 31.50 -6.87 4.84
C TYR A 193 31.40 -5.58 4.03
N LEU A 194 32.17 -5.43 2.94
CA LEU A 194 32.11 -4.23 2.11
C LEU A 194 30.73 -4.03 1.47
N ALA A 195 30.13 -5.11 0.96
CA ALA A 195 28.78 -5.06 0.38
C ALA A 195 27.73 -4.75 1.45
N ALA A 196 27.85 -5.34 2.64
CA ALA A 196 26.97 -5.06 3.77
C ALA A 196 27.06 -3.60 4.22
N VAL A 197 28.28 -3.08 4.41
CA VAL A 197 28.53 -1.68 4.78
C VAL A 197 27.92 -0.72 3.77
N ASN A 198 28.04 -0.99 2.47
CA ASN A 198 27.41 -0.15 1.45
C ASN A 198 25.88 -0.10 1.58
N ARG A 199 25.23 -1.20 1.96
CA ARG A 199 23.78 -1.26 2.18
C ARG A 199 23.36 -0.50 3.45
N PHE A 200 24.04 -0.71 4.56
CA PHE A 200 23.74 0.01 5.80
C PHE A 200 24.04 1.51 5.68
N ARG A 201 25.02 1.88 4.87
CA ARG A 201 25.30 3.28 4.55
C ARG A 201 24.12 3.97 3.87
N VAL A 202 23.45 3.31 2.91
CA VAL A 202 22.24 3.85 2.26
C VAL A 202 21.17 4.18 3.30
N VAL A 203 20.94 3.29 4.27
CA VAL A 203 19.97 3.55 5.36
C VAL A 203 20.33 4.81 6.16
N VAL A 204 21.62 4.99 6.49
CA VAL A 204 22.10 6.14 7.28
C VAL A 204 22.14 7.45 6.48
N GLU A 205 22.37 7.40 5.17
CA GLU A 205 22.45 8.58 4.30
C GLU A 205 21.09 9.02 3.74
N ASP A 206 20.17 8.08 3.48
CA ASP A 206 18.94 8.36 2.74
C ASP A 206 17.66 8.16 3.59
N PHE A 207 17.74 7.41 4.70
CA PHE A 207 16.58 7.01 5.51
C PHE A 207 16.72 7.38 6.99
N GLN A 208 17.33 8.53 7.30
CA GLN A 208 17.74 8.90 8.66
C GLN A 208 16.62 8.78 9.71
N THR A 209 15.40 9.17 9.35
CA THR A 209 14.24 9.26 10.25
C THR A 209 13.55 7.92 10.50
N THR A 210 14.00 6.84 9.84
CA THR A 210 13.39 5.51 9.96
C THR A 210 13.82 4.78 11.24
N SER A 211 13.03 3.80 11.65
CA SER A 211 13.34 2.92 12.78
C SER A 211 14.54 2.01 12.51
N GLN A 212 14.96 1.90 11.26
CA GLN A 212 16.08 1.07 10.80
C GLN A 212 17.46 1.71 11.04
N THR A 213 17.52 3.05 11.15
CA THR A 213 18.78 3.81 11.28
C THR A 213 19.67 3.36 12.45
N PRO A 214 19.14 3.11 13.67
CA PRO A 214 19.97 2.66 14.80
C PRO A 214 20.63 1.30 14.55
N GLU A 215 19.88 0.33 14.00
CA GLU A 215 20.46 -0.96 13.63
C GLU A 215 21.51 -0.78 12.54
N ALA A 216 21.21 0.00 11.49
CA ALA A 216 22.15 0.26 10.40
C ALA A 216 23.50 0.80 10.90
N LEU A 217 23.47 1.78 11.80
CA LEU A 217 24.68 2.33 12.45
C LEU A 217 25.44 1.27 13.25
N HIS A 218 24.74 0.42 14.02
CA HIS A 218 25.37 -0.70 14.72
C HIS A 218 26.03 -1.69 13.75
N ARG A 219 25.34 -2.07 12.68
CA ARG A 219 25.89 -2.97 11.65
C ARG A 219 27.06 -2.35 10.90
N LEU A 220 27.11 -1.03 10.75
CA LEU A 220 28.29 -0.32 10.25
C LEU A 220 29.47 -0.48 11.23
N VAL A 221 29.26 -0.38 12.55
CA VAL A 221 30.31 -0.66 13.54
C VAL A 221 30.86 -2.09 13.35
N GLU A 222 29.99 -3.09 13.28
CA GLU A 222 30.40 -4.49 13.04
C GLU A 222 31.18 -4.65 11.74
N GLY A 223 30.66 -4.12 10.64
CA GLY A 223 31.25 -4.22 9.31
C GLY A 223 32.61 -3.51 9.21
N TYR A 224 32.74 -2.32 9.80
CA TYR A 224 34.00 -1.58 9.80
C TYR A 224 35.07 -2.25 10.66
N LEU A 225 34.72 -2.78 11.85
CA LEU A 225 35.66 -3.53 12.67
C LEU A 225 36.15 -4.80 11.95
N ALA A 226 35.25 -5.52 11.28
CA ALA A 226 35.61 -6.70 10.50
C ALA A 226 36.56 -6.38 9.32
N LEU A 227 36.53 -5.15 8.82
CA LEU A 227 37.42 -4.64 7.78
C LEU A 227 38.72 -4.00 8.34
N GLY A 228 38.86 -3.87 9.66
CA GLY A 228 39.98 -3.15 10.28
C GLY A 228 39.89 -1.62 10.20
N LEU A 229 38.72 -1.09 9.88
CA LEU A 229 38.43 0.34 9.73
C LEU A 229 37.98 0.95 11.07
N GLU A 230 38.88 0.97 12.04
CA GLU A 230 38.58 1.35 13.43
C GLU A 230 38.11 2.80 13.58
N SER A 231 38.59 3.72 12.74
CA SER A 231 38.19 5.14 12.81
C SER A 231 36.72 5.32 12.39
N GLU A 232 36.31 4.64 11.35
CA GLU A 232 34.94 4.62 10.84
C GLU A 232 34.01 3.93 11.84
N ALA A 233 34.42 2.80 12.43
CA ALA A 233 33.66 2.11 13.46
C ALA A 233 33.38 3.02 14.67
N GLN A 234 34.41 3.71 15.19
CA GLN A 234 34.26 4.63 16.31
C GLN A 234 33.33 5.81 15.97
N THR A 235 33.44 6.33 14.74
CA THR A 235 32.59 7.46 14.30
C THR A 235 31.14 7.04 14.12
N ALA A 236 30.87 5.84 13.57
CA ALA A 236 29.52 5.29 13.49
C ALA A 236 28.91 5.10 14.89
N GLY A 237 29.69 4.56 15.84
CA GLY A 237 29.29 4.46 17.24
C GLY A 237 29.02 5.83 17.89
N ALA A 238 29.79 6.85 17.55
CA ALA A 238 29.58 8.22 18.05
C ALA A 238 28.28 8.84 17.52
N VAL A 239 27.95 8.64 16.24
CA VAL A 239 26.66 9.07 15.65
C VAL A 239 25.50 8.36 16.35
N LEU A 240 25.60 7.04 16.52
CA LEU A 240 24.60 6.24 17.22
C LEU A 240 24.42 6.71 18.67
N GLY A 241 25.53 6.96 19.37
CA GLY A 241 25.54 7.48 20.73
C GLY A 241 25.10 8.94 20.84
N HIS A 242 24.97 9.71 19.77
CA HIS A 242 24.39 11.05 19.87
C HIS A 242 22.86 10.99 19.86
N ASN A 243 22.28 10.30 18.86
CA ASN A 243 20.85 10.32 18.59
C ASN A 243 20.06 9.18 19.24
N PHE A 244 20.72 8.05 19.56
CA PHE A 244 20.04 6.79 19.86
C PHE A 244 20.58 6.08 21.12
N ARG A 245 21.06 6.83 22.12
CA ARG A 245 21.65 6.29 23.36
C ARG A 245 20.78 5.28 24.11
N GLY A 246 19.46 5.41 24.02
CA GLY A 246 18.51 4.54 24.72
C GLY A 246 18.16 3.25 23.98
N THR A 247 18.82 2.95 22.85
CA THR A 247 18.54 1.76 22.04
C THR A 247 19.49 0.61 22.39
N GLU A 248 19.02 -0.63 22.25
CA GLU A 248 19.86 -1.84 22.40
C GLU A 248 21.07 -1.83 21.45
N TRP A 249 20.92 -1.17 20.30
CA TRP A 249 21.96 -1.00 19.29
C TRP A 249 23.13 -0.16 19.79
N TYR A 250 22.85 0.90 20.56
CA TYR A 250 23.89 1.69 21.19
C TYR A 250 24.66 0.89 22.24
N GLU A 251 23.94 0.19 23.12
CA GLU A 251 24.56 -0.65 24.17
C GLU A 251 25.47 -1.73 23.56
N SER A 252 24.98 -2.41 22.52
CA SER A 252 25.73 -3.42 21.78
C SER A 252 26.97 -2.84 21.10
N SER A 253 26.84 -1.68 20.45
CA SER A 253 27.96 -0.99 19.79
C SER A 253 29.01 -0.51 20.79
N TYR A 254 28.58 0.02 21.94
CA TYR A 254 29.46 0.49 23.01
C TYR A 254 30.26 -0.68 23.59
N ALA A 255 29.60 -1.79 23.91
CA ALA A 255 30.25 -3.01 24.39
C ALA A 255 31.24 -3.57 23.37
N LEU A 256 30.86 -3.60 22.08
CA LEU A 256 31.69 -4.10 21.00
C LEU A 256 32.95 -3.25 20.80
N LEU A 257 32.83 -1.93 20.77
CA LEU A 257 33.98 -1.02 20.64
C LEU A 257 34.93 -1.14 21.84
N ASN A 258 34.41 -1.06 23.06
CA ASN A 258 35.24 -1.15 24.27
C ASN A 258 35.92 -2.51 24.41
N GLY A 259 35.23 -3.60 24.03
CA GLY A 259 35.82 -4.94 24.00
C GLY A 259 37.03 -5.05 23.07
N ASN A 260 37.14 -4.15 22.08
CA ASN A 260 38.29 -4.03 21.18
C ASN A 260 39.27 -2.91 21.60
N GLY A 261 39.11 -2.32 22.79
CA GLY A 261 39.96 -1.21 23.27
C GLY A 261 39.71 0.12 22.57
N LEU A 262 38.56 0.27 21.90
CA LEU A 262 38.14 1.46 21.18
C LEU A 262 36.99 2.16 21.91
N GLU A 263 36.72 3.42 21.57
CA GLU A 263 35.64 4.21 22.17
C GLU A 263 34.78 4.87 21.08
N PRO A 264 33.46 5.10 21.29
CA PRO A 264 32.66 5.85 20.33
C PRO A 264 33.09 7.33 20.26
N ALA A 265 34.00 7.63 19.34
CA ALA A 265 34.58 8.95 19.17
C ALA A 265 34.70 9.34 17.70
N ALA A 266 34.62 10.64 17.43
CA ALA A 266 34.85 11.20 16.10
C ALA A 266 36.32 11.01 15.69
N ARG A 267 36.60 10.07 14.79
CA ARG A 267 37.95 9.73 14.32
C ARG A 267 37.99 9.75 12.79
N GLY A 268 39.19 9.90 12.21
CA GLY A 268 39.38 9.89 10.75
C GLY A 268 38.70 11.05 10.00
N ASP A 269 38.63 10.94 8.66
CA ASP A 269 37.99 11.92 7.77
C ASP A 269 37.06 11.26 6.74
N SER A 270 36.08 10.50 7.22
CA SER A 270 35.13 9.76 6.38
C SER A 270 33.78 10.47 6.22
N TRP A 271 32.90 9.91 5.39
CA TRP A 271 31.53 10.42 5.19
C TRP A 271 30.73 10.49 6.50
N LEU A 272 30.98 9.59 7.46
CA LEU A 272 30.37 9.60 8.78
C LEU A 272 30.69 10.87 9.58
N ARG A 273 31.83 11.51 9.29
CA ARG A 273 32.19 12.78 9.93
C ARG A 273 31.28 13.92 9.49
N ARG A 274 30.79 13.86 8.24
CA ARG A 274 29.78 14.80 7.72
C ARG A 274 28.46 14.57 8.43
N VAL A 275 28.02 13.32 8.51
CA VAL A 275 26.82 12.91 9.23
C VAL A 275 26.87 13.34 10.70
N LEU A 276 27.98 13.08 11.39
CA LEU A 276 28.17 13.50 12.77
C LEU A 276 28.14 15.02 12.93
N ARG A 277 28.72 15.77 12.00
CA ARG A 277 28.67 17.24 12.03
C ARG A 277 27.24 17.76 11.88
N GLN A 278 26.46 17.18 10.98
CA GLN A 278 25.04 17.53 10.80
C GLN A 278 24.23 17.14 12.06
N THR A 279 24.49 15.96 12.61
CA THR A 279 23.91 15.46 13.86
C THR A 279 24.14 16.44 15.01
N LEU A 280 25.39 16.87 15.23
CA LEU A 280 25.73 17.80 16.32
C LEU A 280 25.09 19.19 16.15
N ARG A 281 24.65 19.54 14.94
CA ARG A 281 23.95 20.80 14.64
C ARG A 281 22.43 20.68 14.71
N GLY A 282 21.90 19.47 14.90
CA GLY A 282 20.47 19.19 14.76
C GLY A 282 19.96 19.31 13.32
N GLU A 283 20.86 19.18 12.34
CA GLU A 283 20.55 19.22 10.90
C GLU A 283 20.39 17.80 10.31
N TRP A 284 20.60 16.76 11.12
CA TRP A 284 20.47 15.35 10.75
C TRP A 284 19.35 14.75 11.57
N LEU A 285 18.36 14.17 10.88
CA LEU A 285 16.99 13.87 11.32
C LEU A 285 16.03 15.03 11.02
#